data_AF-A0A077YZ91-F1
#
_entry.id   AF-A0A077YZ91-F1
#
_cell.length_a   1.000
_cell.length_b   1.000
_cell.length_c   1.000
_cell.angle_alpha   90.00
_cell.angle_beta   90.00
_cell.angle_gamma   90.00
#
_symmetry.space_group_name_H-M   'P 1'
#
loop_
_entity.id
_entity.type
_entity.pdbx_description
1 polymer ?
#
loop_
_entity_poly.entity_id
_entity_poly.type
_entity_poly.pdbx_seq_one_letter_code
_entity_poly.pdbx_strand_id
1 'polypeptide(L)'
;MNTFLAFVCIGFICLFGFFFPTAKSCSEAVCGPRVSKCMLIKSCNCSMTPADLAGKNCSCCKDCFHCLGELFSDCCSCVGLCRAEVPVDPRMAMRSYVESLSPAEDQINLFELVTTEPLSPDAKWTVKTYPSLEPGFFYKFGVEHRQEELQSLTKLNCTVAFLKQCLSVEKCRSACASLGASSYRWFHTGCCECVGQSCIDFGIREGLCEDCGELEELQQNIATMAKGKQLTKGQKQIVEENASTLKFYFLMTLFGFGVHFCFRYFWSGDIPCFSMSWILFAVSTIAQFAALYCLRSMAKTSYSESGDLLYSGIDLNMEGGVGEYCKDVIIFSTIIQILAIIYRKFWILYIVAPLYTAYKVWVTVLMPWFFAPGEETDKLEKKRLKNQRKLLRLR
;
A
#
# COMPACT_ATOMS: atom_id res chain seq x y z
N MET A 1 -19.01 25.15 -44.14
CA MET A 1 -18.74 23.69 -44.15
C MET A 1 -17.40 23.35 -43.50
N ASN A 2 -16.28 23.95 -43.93
CA ASN A 2 -14.96 23.72 -43.30
C ASN A 2 -14.81 24.25 -41.86
N THR A 3 -15.49 25.33 -41.50
CA THR A 3 -15.37 25.94 -40.17
C THR A 3 -15.93 25.04 -39.06
N PHE A 4 -17.08 24.39 -39.28
CA PHE A 4 -17.69 23.50 -38.29
C PHE A 4 -16.87 22.21 -38.07
N LEU A 5 -16.37 21.61 -39.16
CA LEU A 5 -15.45 20.47 -39.08
C LEU A 5 -14.19 20.84 -38.27
N ALA A 6 -13.63 22.04 -38.51
CA ALA A 6 -12.50 22.54 -37.75
C ALA A 6 -12.84 22.71 -36.26
N PHE A 7 -13.99 23.28 -35.90
CA PHE A 7 -14.37 23.44 -34.48
C PHE A 7 -14.60 22.12 -33.76
N VAL A 8 -15.23 21.13 -34.40
CA VAL A 8 -15.42 19.79 -33.81
C VAL A 8 -14.09 19.05 -33.69
N CYS A 9 -13.25 19.09 -34.72
CA CYS A 9 -11.92 18.47 -34.67
C CYS A 9 -10.99 19.16 -33.68
N ILE A 10 -10.98 20.50 -33.60
CA ILE A 10 -10.19 21.27 -32.63
C ILE A 10 -10.72 21.03 -31.21
N GLY A 11 -12.04 21.02 -31.01
CA GLY A 11 -12.65 20.69 -29.71
C GLY A 11 -12.27 19.29 -29.25
N PHE A 12 -12.31 18.31 -30.17
CA PHE A 12 -11.86 16.94 -29.92
C PHE A 12 -10.35 16.94 -29.60
N ILE A 13 -9.49 17.50 -30.46
CA ILE A 13 -8.02 17.55 -30.27
C ILE A 13 -7.62 18.27 -28.97
N CYS A 14 -8.27 19.38 -28.60
CA CYS A 14 -8.01 20.09 -27.34
C CYS A 14 -8.44 19.26 -26.13
N LEU A 15 -9.56 18.55 -26.22
CA LEU A 15 -9.97 17.59 -25.19
C LEU A 15 -8.98 16.41 -25.10
N PHE A 16 -8.45 15.89 -26.22
CA PHE A 16 -7.42 14.83 -26.23
C PHE A 16 -6.04 15.31 -25.76
N GLY A 17 -5.66 16.56 -26.04
CA GLY A 17 -4.36 17.12 -25.66
C GLY A 17 -4.20 17.35 -24.16
N PHE A 18 -5.30 17.65 -23.45
CA PHE A 18 -5.33 17.74 -21.98
C PHE A 18 -5.07 16.40 -21.28
N PHE A 19 -5.13 15.28 -22.01
CA PHE A 19 -4.88 13.94 -21.49
C PHE A 19 -3.41 13.48 -21.60
N PHE A 20 -2.42 14.35 -21.79
CA PHE A 20 -1.00 13.96 -21.66
C PHE A 20 -0.33 14.63 -20.45
N PRO A 21 0.16 13.87 -19.45
CA PRO A 21 1.18 14.31 -18.53
C PRO A 21 2.48 13.62 -18.92
N THR A 22 3.34 14.35 -19.63
CA THR A 22 4.72 13.94 -19.90
C THR A 22 5.52 13.90 -18.60
N ALA A 23 6.03 12.71 -18.28
CA ALA A 23 7.26 12.36 -17.55
C ALA A 23 7.55 12.95 -16.14
N LYS A 24 8.17 12.09 -15.31
CA LYS A 24 8.63 12.32 -13.94
C LYS A 24 9.57 13.53 -13.84
N SER A 25 9.05 14.66 -13.38
CA SER A 25 9.81 15.76 -12.80
C SER A 25 9.35 15.94 -11.34
N CYS A 26 10.17 16.61 -10.52
CA CYS A 26 9.76 17.18 -9.23
C CYS A 26 8.28 17.60 -9.28
N SER A 27 7.45 17.17 -8.31
CA SER A 27 6.04 17.54 -8.28
C SER A 27 5.91 19.04 -8.02
N GLU A 28 5.93 19.80 -9.11
CA GLU A 28 5.88 21.26 -9.11
C GLU A 28 4.59 21.77 -8.44
N ALA A 29 3.52 20.96 -8.48
CA ALA A 29 2.25 21.25 -7.83
C ALA A 29 2.33 21.32 -6.29
N VAL A 30 3.22 20.55 -5.66
CA VAL A 30 3.36 20.50 -4.19
C VAL A 30 4.60 21.27 -3.75
N CYS A 31 5.71 21.05 -4.44
CA CYS A 31 7.01 21.60 -4.09
C CYS A 31 7.23 23.01 -4.64
N GLY A 32 6.54 23.41 -5.72
CA GLY A 32 6.76 24.68 -6.42
C GLY A 32 6.74 25.92 -5.50
N PRO A 33 5.67 26.16 -4.71
CA PRO A 33 5.59 27.32 -3.83
C PRO A 33 6.68 27.36 -2.75
N ARG A 34 7.06 26.19 -2.22
CA ARG A 34 8.04 26.09 -1.12
C ARG A 34 9.47 26.20 -1.63
N VAL A 35 9.80 25.48 -2.69
CA VAL A 35 11.12 25.53 -3.35
C VAL A 35 11.39 26.93 -3.90
N SER A 36 10.39 27.57 -4.53
CA SER A 36 10.49 28.96 -5.01
C SER A 36 10.80 29.94 -3.88
N LYS A 37 10.09 29.83 -2.74
CA LYS A 37 10.35 30.63 -1.54
C LYS A 37 11.77 30.44 -1.01
N CYS A 38 12.25 29.19 -0.91
CA CYS A 38 13.58 28.87 -0.38
C CYS A 38 14.73 29.33 -1.30
N MET A 39 14.51 29.32 -2.61
CA MET A 39 15.43 29.87 -3.61
C MET A 39 15.52 31.41 -3.49
N LEU A 40 14.39 32.10 -3.36
CA LEU A 40 14.34 33.57 -3.26
C LEU A 40 15.07 34.11 -2.04
N ILE A 41 15.00 33.42 -0.89
CA ILE A 41 15.72 33.79 0.34
C ILE A 41 17.18 33.29 0.36
N LYS A 42 17.66 32.70 -0.73
CA LYS A 42 19.02 32.15 -0.91
C LYS A 42 19.40 30.96 0.00
N SER A 43 18.43 30.26 0.61
CA SER A 43 18.72 29.09 1.45
C SER A 43 19.09 27.83 0.64
N CYS A 44 18.59 27.70 -0.58
CA CYS A 44 18.86 26.56 -1.48
C CYS A 44 19.68 26.95 -2.73
N ASN A 45 20.47 28.03 -2.65
CA ASN A 45 21.16 28.60 -3.81
C ASN A 45 22.56 27.99 -4.03
N CYS A 46 22.61 26.71 -4.37
CA CYS A 46 23.86 25.97 -4.54
C CYS A 46 23.69 24.88 -5.59
N SER A 47 24.61 24.82 -6.57
CA SER A 47 24.69 23.71 -7.52
C SER A 47 25.48 22.59 -6.87
N MET A 48 24.83 21.47 -6.60
CA MET A 48 25.46 20.34 -5.94
C MET A 48 25.22 19.08 -6.76
N THR A 49 26.26 18.27 -6.91
CA THR A 49 26.15 16.91 -7.43
C THR A 49 26.10 15.92 -6.26
N PRO A 50 25.57 14.69 -6.44
CA PRO A 50 25.62 13.64 -5.42
C PRO A 50 27.05 13.36 -4.90
N ALA A 51 28.08 13.65 -5.69
CA ALA A 51 29.48 13.52 -5.29
C ALA A 51 29.91 14.57 -4.24
N ASP A 52 29.40 15.80 -4.33
CA ASP A 52 29.72 16.88 -3.38
C ASP A 52 29.15 16.59 -1.98
N LEU A 53 27.98 15.93 -1.94
CA LEU A 53 27.31 15.50 -0.72
C LEU A 53 28.08 14.38 -0.02
N ALA A 54 28.64 13.43 -0.78
CA ALA A 54 29.51 12.38 -0.27
C ALA A 54 30.83 12.93 0.31
N GLY A 55 31.36 14.01 -0.29
CA GLY A 55 32.58 14.69 0.15
C GLY A 55 32.41 15.64 1.35
N LYS A 56 31.22 15.75 1.94
CA LYS A 56 30.87 16.73 2.99
C LYS A 56 31.13 18.19 2.59
N ASN A 57 31.20 18.49 1.29
CA ASN A 57 31.54 19.80 0.75
C ASN A 57 30.31 20.61 0.38
N CYS A 58 29.35 20.73 1.30
CA CYS A 58 28.12 21.46 1.06
C CYS A 58 27.89 22.56 2.11
N SER A 59 28.06 23.82 1.70
CA SER A 59 27.87 24.99 2.57
C SER A 59 26.41 25.34 2.84
N CYS A 60 25.49 24.99 1.94
CA CYS A 60 24.07 25.39 1.97
C CYS A 60 23.10 24.29 2.44
N CYS A 61 23.54 23.03 2.53
CA CYS A 61 22.66 21.87 2.74
C CYS A 61 21.86 22.01 4.04
N LYS A 62 22.51 22.52 5.09
CA LYS A 62 21.89 22.77 6.38
C LYS A 62 20.73 23.77 6.26
N ASP A 63 20.95 24.87 5.55
CA ASP A 63 19.96 25.94 5.41
C ASP A 63 18.80 25.52 4.49
N CYS A 64 19.10 24.79 3.42
CA CYS A 64 18.07 24.27 2.52
C CYS A 64 17.19 23.21 3.21
N PHE A 65 17.79 22.30 3.98
CA PHE A 65 17.06 21.33 4.80
C PHE A 65 16.11 22.04 5.80
N HIS A 66 16.60 23.06 6.51
CA HIS A 66 15.77 23.84 7.43
C HIS A 66 14.65 24.62 6.71
N CYS A 67 14.88 25.10 5.49
CA CYS A 67 13.85 25.83 4.74
C CYS A 67 12.72 24.92 4.24
N LEU A 68 13.07 23.72 3.75
CA LEU A 68 12.11 22.71 3.28
C LEU A 68 11.31 22.09 4.44
N GLY A 69 11.96 21.85 5.59
CA GLY A 69 11.31 21.33 6.79
C GLY A 69 10.74 19.92 6.57
N GLU A 70 9.47 19.73 6.92
CA GLU A 70 8.77 18.44 6.78
C GLU A 70 8.66 17.96 5.33
N LEU A 71 8.71 18.87 4.35
CA LEU A 71 8.65 18.52 2.91
C LEU A 71 10.02 18.10 2.34
N PHE A 72 11.08 17.99 3.15
CA PHE A 72 12.40 17.66 2.64
C PHE A 72 12.42 16.30 1.91
N SER A 73 11.77 15.26 2.44
CA SER A 73 11.69 13.94 1.79
C SER A 73 10.98 13.97 0.44
N ASP A 74 10.06 14.92 0.26
CA ASP A 74 9.17 14.96 -0.90
C ASP A 74 9.68 15.92 -1.99
N CYS A 75 10.51 16.90 -1.60
CA CYS A 75 11.01 17.95 -2.47
C CYS A 75 12.54 17.91 -2.65
N CYS A 76 13.26 16.95 -2.06
CA CYS A 76 14.72 16.87 -2.21
C CYS A 76 15.16 16.67 -3.66
N SER A 77 14.37 15.99 -4.51
CA SER A 77 14.67 15.85 -5.94
C SER A 77 14.64 17.18 -6.69
N CYS A 78 13.80 18.13 -6.26
CA CYS A 78 13.70 19.46 -6.85
C CYS A 78 14.97 20.29 -6.64
N VAL A 79 15.76 19.97 -5.62
CA VAL A 79 16.97 20.71 -5.19
C VAL A 79 18.24 19.86 -5.19
N GLY A 80 18.16 18.57 -5.53
CA GLY A 80 19.31 17.65 -5.63
C GLY A 80 19.93 17.23 -4.29
N LEU A 81 19.15 17.20 -3.19
CA LEU A 81 19.66 16.94 -1.83
C LEU A 81 19.32 15.55 -1.26
N CYS A 82 18.77 14.65 -2.06
CA CYS A 82 18.33 13.34 -1.56
C CYS A 82 19.51 12.48 -1.09
N ARG A 83 19.29 11.67 -0.05
CA ARG A 83 20.29 10.69 0.41
C ARG A 83 20.52 9.64 -0.68
N ALA A 84 21.77 9.22 -0.84
CA ALA A 84 22.08 8.00 -1.56
C ALA A 84 21.46 6.81 -0.83
N GLU A 85 20.75 5.95 -1.56
CA GLU A 85 20.15 4.73 -1.03
C GLU A 85 21.24 3.82 -0.45
N VAL A 86 21.11 3.45 0.82
CA VAL A 86 21.90 2.38 1.42
C VAL A 86 21.22 1.07 1.02
N PRO A 87 21.91 0.11 0.39
CA PRO A 87 21.33 -1.20 0.09
C PRO A 87 20.93 -1.85 1.41
N VAL A 88 19.64 -2.07 1.60
CA VAL A 88 19.11 -2.80 2.76
C VAL A 88 19.29 -4.29 2.46
N ASP A 89 20.02 -5.00 3.32
CA ASP A 89 20.08 -6.46 3.27
C ASP A 89 18.66 -7.00 3.57
N PRO A 90 18.04 -7.76 2.64
CA PRO A 90 16.73 -8.38 2.86
C PRO A 90 16.67 -9.20 4.15
N ARG A 91 17.81 -9.72 4.63
CA ARG A 91 17.93 -10.51 5.87
C ARG A 91 17.78 -9.66 7.13
N MET A 92 18.13 -8.37 7.09
CA MET A 92 17.98 -7.44 8.23
C MET A 92 16.60 -6.78 8.31
N ALA A 93 15.79 -6.87 7.24
CA ALA A 93 14.48 -6.24 7.16
C ALA A 93 13.32 -7.11 7.68
N MET A 94 13.58 -8.34 8.14
CA MET A 94 12.57 -9.09 8.88
C MET A 94 12.37 -8.45 10.25
N ARG A 95 11.34 -7.60 10.36
CA ARG A 95 10.81 -7.19 11.66
C ARG A 95 10.61 -8.48 12.49
N SER A 96 11.18 -8.51 13.68
CA SER A 96 10.89 -9.55 14.65
C SER A 96 10.10 -8.92 15.77
N TYR A 97 9.16 -9.69 16.31
CA TYR A 97 8.45 -9.33 17.51
C TYR A 97 9.24 -9.87 18.70
N VAL A 98 9.43 -9.03 19.72
CA VAL A 98 10.15 -9.39 20.95
C VAL A 98 9.31 -8.98 22.13
N GLU A 99 9.18 -9.89 23.09
CA GLU A 99 8.45 -9.65 24.34
C GLU A 99 9.20 -10.36 25.48
N SER A 100 9.32 -9.69 26.63
CA SER A 100 9.85 -10.28 27.84
C SER A 100 8.79 -11.15 28.51
N LEU A 101 9.21 -12.32 28.95
CA LEU A 101 8.39 -13.23 29.75
C LEU A 101 8.76 -12.98 31.22
N SER A 102 7.75 -12.96 32.10
CA SER A 102 7.97 -12.93 33.54
C SER A 102 7.76 -14.35 34.07
N PRO A 103 8.78 -15.21 34.02
CA PRO A 103 8.67 -16.52 34.67
C PRO A 103 8.43 -16.32 36.16
N ALA A 104 7.63 -17.20 36.76
CA ALA A 104 7.48 -17.23 38.21
C ALA A 104 8.83 -17.58 38.87
N GLU A 105 9.06 -17.17 40.11
CA GLU A 105 10.36 -17.34 40.80
C GLU A 105 10.85 -18.80 40.82
N ASP A 106 9.92 -19.75 40.88
CA ASP A 106 10.17 -21.20 40.83
C ASP A 106 10.57 -21.71 39.44
N GLN A 107 10.35 -20.94 38.38
CA GLN A 107 10.63 -21.30 36.99
C GLN A 107 11.91 -20.65 36.43
N ILE A 108 12.57 -19.76 37.17
CA ILE A 108 13.73 -18.98 36.67
C ILE A 108 14.85 -19.88 36.13
N ASN A 109 15.11 -21.01 36.78
CA ASN A 109 16.17 -21.96 36.37
C ASN A 109 15.66 -23.08 35.45
N LEU A 110 14.35 -23.13 35.16
CA LEU A 110 13.75 -24.21 34.35
C LEU A 110 14.32 -24.21 32.94
N PHE A 111 14.53 -23.02 32.36
CA PHE A 111 15.07 -22.91 31.01
C PHE A 111 16.49 -23.47 30.90
N GLU A 112 17.35 -23.17 31.87
CA GLU A 112 18.70 -23.70 31.92
C GLU A 112 18.70 -25.22 32.09
N LEU A 113 17.86 -25.76 32.98
CA LEU A 113 17.70 -27.21 33.17
C LEU A 113 17.25 -27.93 31.89
N VAL A 114 16.27 -27.38 31.18
CA VAL A 114 15.70 -27.99 29.95
C VAL A 114 16.61 -27.85 28.74
N THR A 115 17.59 -26.95 28.78
CA THR A 115 18.55 -26.70 27.69
C THR A 115 19.95 -27.31 27.94
N THR A 116 20.24 -27.83 29.15
CA THR A 116 21.57 -28.35 29.53
C THR A 116 21.82 -29.81 29.13
N GLU A 117 20.78 -30.65 29.01
CA GLU A 117 20.93 -32.08 28.67
C GLU A 117 21.00 -32.33 27.16
N PRO A 118 21.71 -33.37 26.68
CA PRO A 118 21.72 -33.72 25.27
C PRO A 118 20.29 -34.07 24.83
N LEU A 119 19.71 -33.17 24.03
CA LEU A 119 18.38 -33.36 23.49
C LEU A 119 18.32 -34.67 22.69
N SER A 120 17.33 -35.51 22.98
CA SER A 120 17.01 -36.68 22.16
C SER A 120 16.86 -36.26 20.69
N PRO A 121 17.16 -37.13 19.71
CA PRO A 121 17.00 -36.80 18.28
C PRO A 121 15.60 -36.27 17.93
N ASP A 122 14.58 -36.71 18.67
CA ASP A 122 13.17 -36.30 18.53
C ASP A 122 12.80 -35.01 19.30
N ALA A 123 13.78 -34.25 19.77
CA ALA A 123 13.51 -33.03 20.49
C ALA A 123 12.83 -31.98 19.60
N LYS A 124 11.88 -31.25 20.20
CA LYS A 124 11.04 -30.27 19.52
C LYS A 124 11.75 -28.93 19.24
N TRP A 125 12.97 -28.76 19.76
CA TRP A 125 13.75 -27.55 19.63
C TRP A 125 15.24 -27.86 19.47
N THR A 126 16.01 -26.87 19.01
CA THR A 126 17.47 -26.91 18.92
C THR A 126 18.05 -25.82 19.81
N VAL A 127 19.12 -26.13 20.54
CA VAL A 127 19.74 -25.21 21.50
C VAL A 127 21.03 -24.65 20.92
N LYS A 128 21.24 -23.35 21.05
CA LYS A 128 22.48 -22.67 20.67
C LYS A 128 22.96 -21.82 21.84
N THR A 129 24.23 -22.01 22.20
CA THR A 129 24.88 -21.29 23.30
C THR A 129 26.09 -20.54 22.77
N TYR A 130 26.20 -19.26 23.10
CA TYR A 130 27.30 -18.38 22.67
C TYR A 130 27.67 -17.38 23.78
N PRO A 131 28.90 -16.87 23.82
CA PRO A 131 29.29 -15.87 24.83
C PRO A 131 28.47 -14.58 24.66
N SER A 132 27.91 -14.05 25.76
CA SER A 132 27.00 -12.90 25.70
C SER A 132 27.67 -11.61 25.20
N LEU A 133 28.99 -11.48 25.34
CA LEU A 133 29.77 -10.42 24.72
C LEU A 133 30.94 -11.02 23.96
N GLU A 134 31.17 -10.53 22.75
CA GLU A 134 32.42 -10.76 22.05
C GLU A 134 33.56 -10.03 22.76
N PRO A 135 34.75 -10.65 22.90
CA PRO A 135 35.94 -10.02 23.48
C PRO A 135 36.32 -8.67 22.83
N GLY A 136 35.89 -8.43 21.59
CA GLY A 136 36.14 -7.21 20.82
C GLY A 136 35.28 -5.99 21.20
N PHE A 137 34.16 -6.18 21.92
CA PHE A 137 33.23 -5.10 22.24
C PHE A 137 33.87 -3.99 23.10
N PHE A 138 34.86 -4.35 23.91
CA PHE A 138 35.59 -3.49 24.83
C PHE A 138 36.46 -2.45 24.11
N TYR A 139 37.03 -2.82 22.97
CA TYR A 139 37.90 -1.92 22.20
C TYR A 139 37.14 -0.77 21.54
N LYS A 140 35.81 -0.90 21.35
CA LYS A 140 35.00 0.11 20.68
C LYS A 140 34.53 1.25 21.59
N PHE A 141 34.50 1.03 22.91
CA PHE A 141 33.97 2.00 23.86
C PHE A 141 35.02 2.61 24.81
N GLY A 142 36.29 2.22 24.73
CA GLY A 142 37.36 2.85 25.53
C GLY A 142 37.09 2.82 27.04
N VAL A 143 36.39 1.80 27.53
CA VAL A 143 35.93 1.72 28.92
C VAL A 143 36.97 1.01 29.77
N GLU A 144 38.05 1.69 30.12
CA GLU A 144 39.02 1.19 31.12
C GLU A 144 38.39 1.13 32.53
N HIS A 145 37.35 1.93 32.80
CA HIS A 145 36.89 2.16 34.16
C HIS A 145 35.86 1.17 34.73
N ARG A 146 35.39 0.19 33.95
CA ARG A 146 34.37 -0.80 34.37
C ARG A 146 34.76 -2.25 34.10
N GLN A 147 36.07 -2.48 34.07
CA GLN A 147 36.67 -3.72 33.61
C GLN A 147 36.18 -4.95 34.39
N GLU A 148 35.98 -4.86 35.71
CA GLU A 148 35.51 -5.98 36.54
C GLU A 148 34.05 -6.37 36.26
N GLU A 149 33.13 -5.39 36.22
CA GLU A 149 31.72 -5.64 35.89
C GLU A 149 31.58 -6.21 34.48
N LEU A 150 32.34 -5.67 33.53
CA LEU A 150 32.26 -6.07 32.14
C LEU A 150 32.97 -7.42 31.89
N GLN A 151 34.00 -7.75 32.68
CA GLN A 151 34.62 -9.08 32.73
C GLN A 151 33.65 -10.14 33.28
N SER A 152 32.80 -9.78 34.24
CA SER A 152 31.76 -10.69 34.74
C SER A 152 30.75 -11.02 33.64
N LEU A 153 30.41 -10.02 32.81
CA LEU A 153 29.52 -10.19 31.66
C LEU A 153 30.11 -11.00 30.51
N THR A 154 31.43 -10.97 30.28
CA THR A 154 32.08 -11.86 29.29
C THR A 154 32.11 -13.34 29.69
N LYS A 155 31.90 -13.65 30.97
CA LYS A 155 31.84 -15.04 31.44
C LYS A 155 30.44 -15.66 31.32
N LEU A 156 29.43 -14.86 30.98
CA LEU A 156 28.07 -15.34 30.82
C LEU A 156 27.86 -15.89 29.42
N ASN A 157 27.42 -17.14 29.35
CA ASN A 157 26.95 -17.75 28.11
C ASN A 157 25.46 -17.43 27.94
N CYS A 158 25.09 -16.87 26.79
CA CYS A 158 23.71 -16.74 26.36
C CYS A 158 23.28 -18.06 25.71
N THR A 159 22.17 -18.61 26.19
CA THR A 159 21.54 -19.81 25.63
C THR A 159 20.19 -19.46 25.05
N VAL A 160 19.95 -19.89 23.81
CA VAL A 160 18.69 -19.71 23.09
C VAL A 160 18.21 -21.06 22.55
N ALA A 161 16.89 -21.25 22.47
CA ALA A 161 16.26 -22.45 21.95
C ALA A 161 15.33 -22.11 20.78
N PHE A 162 15.60 -22.67 19.60
CA PHE A 162 14.75 -22.51 18.42
C PHE A 162 13.78 -23.68 18.31
N LEU A 163 12.48 -23.41 18.24
CA LEU A 163 11.48 -24.45 18.03
C LEU A 163 11.54 -24.92 16.57
N LYS A 164 11.55 -26.24 16.31
CA LYS A 164 11.68 -26.79 14.95
C LYS A 164 10.50 -26.40 14.05
N GLN A 165 9.28 -26.51 14.60
CA GLN A 165 8.03 -26.20 13.89
C GLN A 165 7.73 -24.69 13.88
N CYS A 166 7.15 -24.20 12.79
CA CYS A 166 6.68 -22.82 12.70
C CYS A 166 5.42 -22.58 13.52
N LEU A 167 5.42 -21.53 14.33
CA LEU A 167 4.34 -21.21 15.27
C LEU A 167 3.78 -19.80 15.01
N SER A 168 2.51 -19.59 15.38
CA SER A 168 1.97 -18.22 15.52
C SER A 168 2.61 -17.51 16.71
N VAL A 169 2.54 -16.18 16.75
CA VAL A 169 3.09 -15.36 17.84
C VAL A 169 2.60 -15.84 19.22
N GLU A 170 1.30 -16.14 19.36
CA GLU A 170 0.71 -16.58 20.63
C GLU A 170 1.17 -17.98 21.04
N LYS A 171 1.35 -18.88 20.07
CA LYS A 171 1.88 -20.22 20.31
C LYS A 171 3.35 -20.17 20.71
N CYS A 172 4.13 -19.34 20.03
CA CYS A 172 5.53 -19.10 20.36
C CYS A 172 5.69 -18.57 21.80
N ARG A 173 4.92 -17.53 22.15
CA ARG A 173 4.85 -16.99 23.51
C ARG A 173 4.58 -18.07 24.56
N SER A 174 3.53 -18.87 24.33
CA SER A 174 3.10 -19.90 25.28
C SER A 174 4.13 -21.02 25.42
N ALA A 175 4.76 -21.43 24.31
CA ALA A 175 5.81 -22.44 24.31
C ALA A 175 7.05 -21.96 25.09
N CYS A 176 7.55 -20.75 24.82
CA CYS A 176 8.71 -20.21 25.52
C CYS A 176 8.42 -19.96 27.01
N ALA A 177 7.21 -19.52 27.36
CA ALA A 177 6.79 -19.41 28.75
C ALA A 177 6.81 -20.77 29.45
N SER A 178 6.33 -21.84 28.79
CA SER A 178 6.34 -23.19 29.36
C SER A 178 7.74 -23.80 29.52
N LEU A 179 8.72 -23.32 28.75
CA LEU A 179 10.14 -23.70 28.89
C LEU A 179 10.85 -22.93 30.00
N GLY A 180 10.20 -21.94 30.64
CA GLY A 180 10.82 -21.06 31.64
C GLY A 180 11.73 -19.98 31.06
N ALA A 181 11.61 -19.67 29.76
CA ALA A 181 12.44 -18.65 29.12
C ALA A 181 12.16 -17.25 29.70
N SER A 182 13.18 -16.39 29.75
CA SER A 182 13.06 -15.00 30.24
C SER A 182 12.44 -14.07 29.20
N SER A 183 12.56 -14.43 27.93
CA SER A 183 12.00 -13.67 26.80
C SER A 183 11.88 -14.56 25.57
N TYR A 184 11.23 -14.06 24.53
CA TYR A 184 11.18 -14.74 23.26
C TYR A 184 11.25 -13.75 22.09
N ARG A 185 11.74 -14.24 20.96
CA ARG A 185 11.74 -13.54 19.67
C ARG A 185 10.97 -14.37 18.66
N TRP A 186 10.03 -13.73 17.99
CA TRP A 186 9.26 -14.32 16.91
C TRP A 186 9.59 -13.61 15.60
N PHE A 187 9.92 -14.39 14.57
CA PHE A 187 10.22 -13.89 13.24
C PHE A 187 8.97 -13.97 12.36
N HIS A 188 8.82 -13.03 11.41
CA HIS A 188 7.71 -13.08 10.44
C HIS A 188 7.69 -14.35 9.57
N THR A 189 8.74 -15.19 9.60
CA THR A 189 8.77 -16.55 9.02
C THR A 189 8.01 -17.60 9.84
N GLY A 190 7.50 -17.25 11.02
CA GLY A 190 6.93 -18.21 11.97
C GLY A 190 7.97 -18.93 12.84
N CYS A 191 9.26 -18.64 12.63
CA CYS A 191 10.33 -19.16 13.48
C CYS A 191 10.24 -18.53 14.88
N CYS A 192 10.40 -19.37 15.91
CA CYS A 192 10.28 -19.01 17.31
C CYS A 192 11.57 -19.30 18.06
N GLU A 193 12.13 -18.27 18.69
CA GLU A 193 13.33 -18.34 19.52
C GLU A 193 12.97 -18.03 20.98
N CYS A 194 13.19 -18.98 21.86
CA CYS A 194 13.08 -18.80 23.30
C CYS A 194 14.45 -18.42 23.87
N VAL A 195 14.50 -17.37 24.68
CA VAL A 195 15.74 -16.71 25.08
C VAL A 195 15.92 -16.83 26.60
N GLY A 196 17.10 -17.27 27.02
CA GLY A 196 17.46 -17.38 28.44
C GLY A 196 17.75 -16.02 29.11
N GLN A 197 17.87 -16.03 30.43
CA GLN A 197 18.09 -14.82 31.24
C GLN A 197 19.45 -14.13 31.01
N SER A 198 20.45 -14.86 30.52
CA SER A 198 21.83 -14.39 30.33
C SER A 198 22.08 -13.71 28.98
N CYS A 199 21.04 -13.50 28.17
CA CYS A 199 21.15 -12.98 26.81
C CYS A 199 20.91 -11.46 26.75
N ILE A 200 21.80 -10.75 26.05
CA ILE A 200 21.61 -9.33 25.69
C ILE A 200 20.77 -9.25 24.40
N ASP A 201 19.93 -8.23 24.27
CA ASP A 201 19.17 -7.93 23.05
C ASP A 201 18.23 -9.04 22.54
N PHE A 202 17.65 -9.85 23.43
CA PHE A 202 16.69 -10.92 23.05
C PHE A 202 17.26 -11.93 22.03
N GLY A 203 18.48 -12.41 22.24
CA GLY A 203 19.04 -13.52 21.45
C GLY A 203 19.58 -13.14 20.07
N ILE A 204 19.48 -14.07 19.12
CA ILE A 204 20.05 -13.97 17.76
C ILE A 204 19.05 -13.26 16.84
N ARG A 205 19.50 -12.32 16.00
CA ARG A 205 18.62 -11.55 15.10
C ARG A 205 18.25 -12.26 13.80
N GLU A 206 18.46 -13.58 13.74
CA GLU A 206 18.27 -14.44 12.57
C GLU A 206 17.48 -15.69 12.96
N GLY A 207 16.43 -16.02 12.21
CA GLY A 207 15.59 -17.19 12.49
C GLY A 207 16.23 -18.48 11.99
N LEU A 208 16.71 -19.31 12.91
CA LEU A 208 17.47 -20.55 12.61
C LEU A 208 16.64 -21.84 12.75
N CYS A 209 15.31 -21.77 12.56
CA CYS A 209 14.43 -22.94 12.70
C CYS A 209 14.53 -23.90 11.50
N GLU A 210 14.56 -25.21 11.75
CA GLU A 210 14.76 -26.26 10.72
C GLU A 210 13.61 -26.32 9.68
N ASP A 211 12.34 -26.22 10.13
CA ASP A 211 11.17 -26.43 9.25
C ASP A 211 10.56 -25.12 8.72
N CYS A 212 11.14 -23.95 9.02
CA CYS A 212 10.60 -22.66 8.61
C CYS A 212 11.33 -22.12 7.38
N GLY A 213 10.69 -22.26 6.23
CA GLY A 213 11.19 -21.78 4.94
C GLY A 213 11.45 -20.27 4.91
N GLU A 214 12.36 -19.89 3.99
CA GLU A 214 12.59 -18.49 3.64
C GLU A 214 11.28 -17.83 3.19
N LEU A 215 11.17 -16.52 3.43
CA LEU A 215 9.94 -15.70 3.36
C LEU A 215 9.09 -15.91 2.08
N GLU A 216 9.67 -16.42 0.99
CA GLU A 216 9.03 -16.70 -0.28
C GLU A 216 7.98 -17.83 -0.20
N GLU A 217 8.23 -18.90 0.56
CA GLU A 217 7.28 -20.02 0.69
C GLU A 217 6.14 -19.71 1.69
N LEU A 218 6.42 -18.93 2.74
CA LEU A 218 5.41 -18.51 3.71
C LEU A 218 4.46 -17.45 3.13
N GLN A 219 4.95 -16.57 2.26
CA GLN A 219 4.11 -15.64 1.50
C GLN A 219 3.13 -16.41 0.60
N GLN A 220 3.56 -17.54 0.03
CA GLN A 220 2.73 -18.39 -0.82
C GLN A 220 1.68 -19.17 0.00
N ASN A 221 2.02 -19.64 1.21
CA ASN A 221 1.11 -20.39 2.08
C ASN A 221 0.13 -19.51 2.91
N ILE A 222 0.51 -18.27 3.24
CA ILE A 222 -0.42 -17.28 3.82
C ILE A 222 -1.41 -16.80 2.75
N ALA A 223 -0.98 -16.70 1.47
CA ALA A 223 -1.84 -16.37 0.35
C ALA A 223 -2.86 -17.49 0.00
N THR A 224 -2.58 -18.75 0.31
CA THR A 224 -3.52 -19.87 0.08
C THR A 224 -4.54 -20.03 1.21
N MET A 225 -4.18 -19.69 2.46
CA MET A 225 -5.08 -19.79 3.62
C MET A 225 -5.98 -18.55 3.82
N ALA A 226 -5.67 -17.40 3.21
CA ALA A 226 -6.50 -16.19 3.24
C ALA A 226 -7.62 -16.12 2.18
N LYS A 227 -7.77 -17.18 1.35
CA LYS A 227 -8.68 -17.27 0.17
C LYS A 227 -10.20 -17.16 0.45
N GLY A 228 -10.61 -16.74 1.65
CA GLY A 228 -12.01 -16.40 2.00
C GLY A 228 -12.36 -14.90 1.90
N LYS A 229 -11.39 -14.03 1.64
CA LYS A 229 -11.59 -12.60 1.29
C LYS A 229 -10.93 -12.37 -0.06
N GLN A 230 -11.57 -11.63 -0.97
CA GLN A 230 -11.01 -11.32 -2.29
C GLN A 230 -9.54 -10.91 -2.15
N LEU A 231 -8.64 -11.67 -2.78
CA LEU A 231 -7.21 -11.36 -2.82
C LEU A 231 -7.03 -9.95 -3.40
N THR A 232 -6.52 -9.03 -2.59
CA THR A 232 -6.03 -7.74 -3.09
C THR A 232 -4.91 -8.01 -4.07
N LYS A 233 -5.12 -7.68 -5.36
CA LYS A 233 -4.10 -7.79 -6.41
C LYS A 233 -2.82 -7.06 -6.01
N GLY A 234 -1.67 -7.54 -6.46
CA GLY A 234 -0.39 -6.89 -6.17
C GLY A 234 -0.37 -5.46 -6.73
N GLN A 235 0.23 -4.51 -6.00
CA GLN A 235 0.26 -3.10 -6.42
C GLN A 235 0.82 -2.92 -7.85
N LYS A 236 1.86 -3.68 -8.23
CA LYS A 236 2.42 -3.67 -9.59
C LYS A 236 1.41 -4.17 -10.64
N GLN A 237 0.68 -5.24 -10.32
CA GLN A 237 -0.37 -5.78 -11.19
C GLN A 237 -1.51 -4.77 -11.38
N ILE A 238 -1.92 -4.07 -10.32
CA ILE A 238 -2.95 -3.01 -10.39
C ILE A 238 -2.54 -1.92 -11.38
N VAL A 239 -1.27 -1.50 -11.38
CA VAL A 239 -0.78 -0.46 -12.31
C VAL A 239 -0.89 -0.90 -13.77
N GLU A 240 -0.45 -2.11 -14.07
CA GLU A 240 -0.47 -2.67 -15.44
C GLU A 240 -1.91 -2.90 -15.93
N GLU A 241 -2.76 -3.45 -15.07
CA GLU A 241 -4.18 -3.63 -15.34
C GLU A 241 -4.91 -2.29 -15.51
N ASN A 242 -4.62 -1.28 -14.69
CA ASN A 242 -5.21 0.04 -14.83
C ASN A 242 -4.81 0.70 -16.16
N ALA A 243 -3.55 0.56 -16.58
CA ALA A 243 -3.08 1.11 -17.85
C ALA A 243 -3.71 0.44 -19.07
N SER A 244 -3.82 -0.90 -19.06
CA SER A 244 -4.50 -1.65 -20.13
C SER A 244 -5.99 -1.36 -20.17
N THR A 245 -6.64 -1.27 -19.00
CA THR A 245 -8.04 -0.87 -18.86
C THR A 245 -8.27 0.53 -19.45
N LEU A 246 -7.50 1.54 -19.04
CA LEU A 246 -7.66 2.90 -19.54
C LEU A 246 -7.47 2.97 -21.06
N LYS A 247 -6.47 2.27 -21.62
CA LYS A 247 -6.26 2.17 -23.07
C LYS A 247 -7.45 1.54 -23.79
N PHE A 248 -8.00 0.45 -23.25
CA PHE A 248 -9.16 -0.23 -23.83
C PHE A 248 -10.37 0.70 -23.93
N TYR A 249 -10.76 1.36 -22.83
CA TYR A 249 -11.91 2.26 -22.81
C TYR A 249 -11.68 3.53 -23.64
N PHE A 250 -10.44 4.03 -23.68
CA PHE A 250 -10.07 5.14 -24.55
C PHE A 250 -10.25 4.80 -26.03
N LEU A 251 -9.77 3.65 -26.48
CA LEU A 251 -9.93 3.16 -27.85
C LEU A 251 -11.40 2.94 -28.21
N MET A 252 -12.19 2.42 -27.27
CA MET A 252 -13.62 2.22 -27.47
C MET A 252 -14.39 3.54 -27.67
N THR A 253 -14.06 4.60 -26.92
CA THR A 253 -14.64 5.94 -27.12
C THR A 253 -14.26 6.52 -28.47
N LEU A 254 -12.99 6.41 -28.87
CA LEU A 254 -12.53 6.86 -30.19
C LEU A 254 -13.26 6.14 -31.33
N PHE A 255 -13.46 4.83 -31.19
CA PHE A 255 -14.20 4.03 -32.16
C PHE A 255 -15.66 4.48 -32.28
N GLY A 256 -16.38 4.60 -31.16
CA GLY A 256 -17.78 5.05 -31.15
C GLY A 256 -17.97 6.44 -31.76
N PHE A 257 -17.11 7.39 -31.38
CA PHE A 257 -17.11 8.73 -31.94
C PHE A 257 -16.82 8.72 -33.44
N GLY A 258 -15.72 8.07 -33.86
CA GLY A 258 -15.28 8.04 -35.25
C GLY A 258 -16.32 7.41 -36.18
N VAL A 259 -16.87 6.25 -35.79
CA VAL A 259 -17.87 5.54 -36.62
C VAL A 259 -19.17 6.35 -36.74
N HIS A 260 -19.69 6.89 -35.63
CA HIS A 260 -20.93 7.69 -35.67
C HIS A 260 -20.74 8.98 -36.45
N PHE A 261 -19.65 9.71 -36.19
CA PHE A 261 -19.34 10.96 -36.86
C PHE A 261 -19.13 10.76 -38.36
N CYS A 262 -18.30 9.79 -38.77
CA CYS A 262 -18.04 9.51 -40.18
C CYS A 262 -19.31 9.06 -40.91
N PHE A 263 -20.11 8.15 -40.33
CA PHE A 263 -21.34 7.70 -40.98
C PHE A 263 -22.35 8.85 -41.18
N ARG A 264 -22.57 9.66 -40.14
CA ARG A 264 -23.53 10.78 -40.22
C ARG A 264 -23.03 11.89 -41.14
N TYR A 265 -21.73 12.16 -41.15
CA TYR A 265 -21.11 13.17 -42.02
C TYR A 265 -21.11 12.74 -43.49
N PHE A 266 -20.67 11.52 -43.82
CA PHE A 266 -20.53 11.08 -45.20
C PHE A 266 -21.80 10.51 -45.81
N TRP A 267 -22.61 9.78 -45.05
CA TRP A 267 -23.70 8.96 -45.61
C TRP A 267 -25.08 9.57 -45.40
N SER A 268 -25.33 10.23 -44.27
CA SER A 268 -26.70 10.61 -43.89
C SER A 268 -27.17 11.98 -44.39
N GLY A 269 -26.31 12.86 -44.91
CA GLY A 269 -26.72 14.19 -45.44
C GLY A 269 -27.46 15.13 -44.46
N ASP A 270 -27.73 14.68 -43.23
CA ASP A 270 -28.53 15.35 -42.20
C ASP A 270 -27.65 16.36 -41.43
N ILE A 271 -27.47 17.56 -42.00
CA ILE A 271 -26.67 18.65 -41.44
C ILE A 271 -27.49 19.77 -40.74
N PRO A 272 -28.67 19.56 -40.12
CA PRO A 272 -29.09 20.50 -39.09
C PRO A 272 -28.30 20.16 -37.82
N CYS A 273 -27.31 21.01 -37.48
CA CYS A 273 -26.52 20.93 -36.23
C CYS A 273 -27.38 20.84 -34.96
N PHE A 274 -28.65 21.26 -35.05
CA PHE A 274 -29.65 21.21 -33.98
C PHE A 274 -30.63 20.02 -34.07
N SER A 275 -30.37 19.06 -34.96
CA SER A 275 -31.10 17.79 -34.93
C SER A 275 -30.89 17.13 -33.58
N MET A 276 -31.97 16.60 -32.99
CA MET A 276 -31.93 15.88 -31.70
C MET A 276 -30.80 14.84 -31.66
N SER A 277 -30.48 14.20 -32.79
CA SER A 277 -29.36 13.25 -32.89
C SER A 277 -27.99 13.86 -32.61
N TRP A 278 -27.70 15.07 -33.10
CA TRP A 278 -26.42 15.73 -32.87
C TRP A 278 -26.29 16.20 -31.41
N ILE A 279 -27.39 16.68 -30.83
CA ILE A 279 -27.45 17.07 -29.40
C ILE A 279 -27.19 15.83 -28.53
N LEU A 280 -27.87 14.72 -28.80
CA LEU A 280 -27.73 13.49 -28.03
C LEU A 280 -26.34 12.85 -28.22
N PHE A 281 -25.76 12.95 -29.42
CA PHE A 281 -24.38 12.56 -29.69
C PHE A 281 -23.38 13.40 -28.90
N ALA A 282 -23.56 14.72 -28.84
CA ALA A 282 -22.71 15.61 -28.04
C ALA A 282 -22.81 15.29 -26.55
N VAL A 283 -24.02 15.10 -26.01
CA VAL A 283 -24.25 14.71 -24.60
C VAL A 283 -23.57 13.38 -24.29
N SER A 284 -23.74 12.38 -25.16
CA SER A 284 -23.11 11.06 -25.02
C SER A 284 -21.58 11.16 -25.04
N THR A 285 -21.02 11.96 -25.94
CA THR A 285 -19.57 12.18 -26.06
C THR A 285 -19.02 12.86 -24.81
N ILE A 286 -19.69 13.90 -24.29
CA ILE A 286 -19.31 14.58 -23.04
C ILE A 286 -19.35 13.61 -21.86
N ALA A 287 -20.39 12.77 -21.78
CA ALA A 287 -20.48 11.74 -20.73
C ALA A 287 -19.33 10.73 -20.79
N GLN A 288 -18.94 10.27 -21.98
CA GLN A 288 -17.78 9.39 -22.18
C GLN A 288 -16.47 10.07 -21.76
N PHE A 289 -16.25 11.34 -22.13
CA PHE A 289 -15.06 12.08 -21.71
C PHE A 289 -15.00 12.30 -20.19
N ALA A 290 -16.14 12.62 -19.57
CA ALA A 290 -16.22 12.75 -18.11
C ALA A 290 -15.91 11.41 -17.41
N ALA A 291 -16.43 10.30 -17.93
CA ALA A 291 -16.14 8.96 -17.41
C ALA A 291 -14.65 8.58 -17.59
N LEU A 292 -14.04 8.86 -18.75
CA LEU A 292 -12.61 8.65 -18.99
C LEU A 292 -11.73 9.50 -18.08
N TYR A 293 -12.12 10.76 -17.84
CA TYR A 293 -11.44 11.64 -16.89
C TYR A 293 -11.48 11.05 -15.47
N CYS A 294 -12.64 10.56 -15.04
CA CYS A 294 -12.80 9.91 -13.75
C CYS A 294 -11.92 8.67 -13.62
N LEU A 295 -11.95 7.75 -14.59
CA LEU A 295 -11.11 6.55 -14.60
C LEU A 295 -9.62 6.87 -14.53
N ARG A 296 -9.17 7.88 -15.27
CA ARG A 296 -7.78 8.32 -15.23
C ARG A 296 -7.39 8.92 -13.88
N SER A 297 -8.27 9.72 -13.28
CA SER A 297 -8.03 10.30 -11.96
C SER A 297 -7.88 9.21 -10.91
N MET A 298 -8.71 8.16 -10.99
CA MET A 298 -8.64 6.99 -10.11
C MET A 298 -7.39 6.13 -10.34
N ALA A 299 -6.94 6.01 -11.59
CA ALA A 299 -5.77 5.23 -11.98
C ALA A 299 -4.43 5.98 -11.80
N LYS A 300 -4.43 7.19 -11.24
CA LYS A 300 -3.21 7.98 -11.06
C LYS A 300 -2.25 7.25 -10.11
N THR A 301 -1.09 6.87 -10.65
CA THR A 301 -0.01 6.21 -9.92
C THR A 301 0.95 7.24 -9.33
N SER A 302 1.54 6.90 -8.19
CA SER A 302 2.61 7.66 -7.55
C SER A 302 3.80 6.75 -7.33
N TYR A 303 4.98 7.21 -7.73
CA TYR A 303 6.24 6.49 -7.57
C TYR A 303 7.15 7.26 -6.64
N SER A 304 7.93 6.52 -5.87
CA SER A 304 9.09 7.02 -5.15
C SER A 304 10.12 7.50 -6.16
N GLU A 305 10.98 8.40 -5.70
CA GLU A 305 12.12 8.87 -6.47
C GLU A 305 13.08 7.71 -6.81
N SER A 306 13.13 6.69 -5.96
CA SER A 306 13.80 5.39 -6.13
C SER A 306 13.30 4.56 -7.33
N GLY A 307 12.15 4.93 -7.91
CA GLY A 307 11.42 4.10 -8.87
C GLY A 307 10.48 3.07 -8.23
N ASP A 308 10.49 2.95 -6.90
CA ASP A 308 9.55 2.10 -6.17
C ASP A 308 8.12 2.62 -6.26
N LEU A 309 7.16 1.71 -6.30
CA LEU A 309 5.74 2.06 -6.41
C LEU A 309 5.19 2.47 -5.03
N LEU A 310 4.95 3.76 -4.80
CA LEU A 310 4.34 4.25 -3.55
C LEU A 310 2.82 4.04 -3.53
N TYR A 311 2.17 4.30 -4.66
CA TYR A 311 0.73 4.20 -4.80
C TYR A 311 0.36 3.73 -6.21
N SER A 312 -0.38 2.63 -6.28
CA SER A 312 -0.79 1.99 -7.54
C SER A 312 -2.00 2.65 -8.22
N GLY A 313 -2.63 3.65 -7.60
CA GLY A 313 -4.00 4.02 -7.96
C GLY A 313 -5.02 3.05 -7.36
N ILE A 314 -6.29 3.41 -7.49
CA ILE A 314 -7.41 2.53 -7.17
C ILE A 314 -7.51 1.48 -8.28
N ASP A 315 -7.72 0.21 -7.93
CA ASP A 315 -7.97 -0.83 -8.93
C ASP A 315 -9.28 -0.53 -9.69
N LEU A 316 -9.17 -0.22 -10.98
CA LEU A 316 -10.32 0.07 -11.84
C LEU A 316 -11.19 -1.18 -12.08
N ASN A 317 -10.67 -2.37 -11.80
CA ASN A 317 -11.32 -3.66 -11.97
C ASN A 317 -11.83 -4.25 -10.66
N MET A 318 -11.90 -3.44 -9.59
CA MET A 318 -12.58 -3.83 -8.37
C MET A 318 -14.11 -3.91 -8.57
N GLU A 319 -14.74 -4.96 -8.04
CA GLU A 319 -16.20 -5.13 -8.07
C GLU A 319 -16.87 -4.14 -7.09
N GLY A 320 -17.91 -3.43 -7.54
CA GLY A 320 -18.66 -2.48 -6.71
C GLY A 320 -18.01 -1.10 -6.53
N GLY A 321 -16.90 -0.82 -7.20
CA GLY A 321 -16.24 0.49 -7.18
C GLY A 321 -16.87 1.52 -8.13
N VAL A 322 -16.55 2.81 -7.94
CA VAL A 322 -16.97 3.91 -8.84
C VAL A 322 -16.51 3.65 -10.30
N GLY A 323 -15.37 2.97 -10.45
CA GLY A 323 -14.81 2.62 -11.76
C GLY A 323 -15.73 1.73 -12.61
N GLU A 324 -16.52 0.85 -11.99
CA GLU A 324 -17.51 0.01 -12.69
C GLU A 324 -18.54 0.88 -13.42
N TYR A 325 -19.13 1.85 -12.71
CA TYR A 325 -20.12 2.77 -13.32
C TYR A 325 -19.51 3.64 -14.42
N CYS A 326 -18.27 4.09 -14.27
CA CYS A 326 -17.61 4.85 -15.33
C CYS A 326 -17.39 4.00 -16.59
N LYS A 327 -17.01 2.73 -16.42
CA LYS A 327 -16.88 1.77 -17.53
C LYS A 327 -18.23 1.51 -18.21
N ASP A 328 -19.30 1.33 -17.42
CA ASP A 328 -20.66 1.13 -17.93
C ASP A 328 -21.15 2.32 -18.76
N VAL A 329 -20.92 3.56 -18.30
CA VAL A 329 -21.28 4.77 -19.04
C VAL A 329 -20.60 4.81 -20.42
N ILE A 330 -19.33 4.40 -20.51
CA ILE A 330 -18.59 4.37 -21.77
C ILE A 330 -19.15 3.29 -22.70
N ILE A 331 -19.29 2.05 -22.20
CA ILE A 331 -19.82 0.92 -22.99
C ILE A 331 -21.21 1.23 -23.51
N PHE A 332 -22.11 1.67 -22.62
CA PHE A 332 -23.49 1.96 -22.95
C PHE A 332 -23.61 3.08 -23.98
N SER A 333 -22.83 4.15 -23.82
CA SER A 333 -22.79 5.26 -24.77
C SER A 333 -22.28 4.81 -26.14
N THR A 334 -21.22 4.00 -26.20
CA THR A 334 -20.68 3.50 -27.47
C THR A 334 -21.67 2.59 -28.20
N ILE A 335 -22.37 1.70 -27.47
CA ILE A 335 -23.41 0.85 -28.05
C ILE A 335 -24.56 1.70 -28.62
N ILE A 336 -25.04 2.69 -27.87
CA ILE A 336 -26.11 3.58 -28.34
C ILE A 336 -25.66 4.38 -29.55
N GLN A 337 -24.43 4.88 -29.58
CA GLN A 337 -23.88 5.59 -30.74
C GLN A 337 -23.91 4.72 -32.00
N ILE A 338 -23.53 3.44 -31.89
CA ILE A 338 -23.56 2.50 -33.01
C ILE A 338 -25.00 2.14 -33.41
N LEU A 339 -25.88 1.84 -32.45
CA LEU A 339 -27.28 1.51 -32.75
C LEU A 339 -28.04 2.69 -33.36
N ALA A 340 -27.75 3.92 -32.91
CA ALA A 340 -28.37 5.14 -33.41
C ALA A 340 -28.02 5.43 -34.89
N ILE A 341 -26.99 4.80 -35.44
CA ILE A 341 -26.69 4.83 -36.89
C ILE A 341 -27.78 4.07 -37.67
N ILE A 342 -28.22 2.92 -37.15
CA ILE A 342 -29.22 2.06 -37.79
C ILE A 342 -30.61 2.67 -37.65
N TYR A 343 -30.98 3.09 -36.44
CA TYR A 343 -32.30 3.66 -36.18
C TYR A 343 -32.24 4.82 -35.18
N ARG A 344 -32.65 6.01 -35.63
CA ARG A 344 -32.59 7.24 -34.83
C ARG A 344 -33.30 7.15 -33.48
N LYS A 345 -34.35 6.33 -33.33
CA LYS A 345 -35.08 6.24 -32.05
C LYS A 345 -34.31 5.46 -30.97
N PHE A 346 -33.20 4.77 -31.28
CA PHE A 346 -32.41 4.08 -30.27
C PHE A 346 -31.81 5.02 -29.21
N TRP A 347 -31.76 6.33 -29.48
CA TRP A 347 -31.46 7.31 -28.43
C TRP A 347 -32.39 7.23 -27.22
N ILE A 348 -33.63 6.73 -27.37
CA ILE A 348 -34.56 6.55 -26.24
C ILE A 348 -34.00 5.59 -25.19
N LEU A 349 -33.10 4.68 -25.58
CA LEU A 349 -32.42 3.77 -24.65
C LEU A 349 -31.62 4.54 -23.61
N TYR A 350 -31.19 5.77 -23.89
CA TYR A 350 -30.45 6.58 -22.92
C TYR A 350 -31.26 6.88 -21.64
N ILE A 351 -32.60 6.78 -21.66
CA ILE A 351 -33.46 6.89 -20.48
C ILE A 351 -33.30 5.68 -19.52
N VAL A 352 -32.85 4.53 -20.02
CA VAL A 352 -32.63 3.33 -19.19
C VAL A 352 -31.55 3.56 -18.13
N ALA A 353 -30.48 4.28 -18.48
CA ALA A 353 -29.39 4.58 -17.55
C ALA A 353 -29.83 5.38 -16.30
N PRO A 354 -30.49 6.55 -16.40
CA PRO A 354 -30.95 7.30 -15.23
C PRO A 354 -32.05 6.59 -14.45
N LEU A 355 -32.90 5.78 -15.10
CA LEU A 355 -33.89 4.96 -14.38
C LEU A 355 -33.19 3.88 -13.54
N TYR A 356 -32.17 3.22 -14.08
CA TYR A 356 -31.40 2.21 -13.37
C TYR A 356 -30.61 2.82 -12.19
N THR A 357 -29.97 3.97 -12.37
CA THR A 357 -29.26 4.65 -11.28
C THR A 357 -30.21 5.11 -10.18
N ALA A 358 -31.39 5.65 -10.53
CA ALA A 358 -32.42 6.02 -9.56
C ALA A 358 -32.93 4.81 -8.76
N TYR A 359 -33.20 3.69 -9.44
CA TYR A 359 -33.57 2.44 -8.78
C TYR A 359 -32.48 1.95 -7.81
N LYS A 360 -31.21 1.97 -8.23
CA LYS A 360 -30.09 1.53 -7.37
C LYS A 360 -29.96 2.40 -6.13
N VAL A 361 -30.01 3.73 -6.27
CA VAL A 361 -29.96 4.68 -5.14
C VAL A 361 -31.13 4.49 -4.19
N TRP A 362 -32.33 4.20 -4.71
CA TRP A 362 -33.49 3.90 -3.89
C TRP A 362 -33.27 2.67 -3.01
N VAL A 363 -32.80 1.56 -3.58
CA VAL A 363 -32.63 0.29 -2.86
C VAL A 363 -31.41 0.31 -1.92
N THR A 364 -30.30 0.96 -2.28
CA THR A 364 -29.06 0.87 -1.50
C THR A 364 -28.87 1.98 -0.47
N VAL A 365 -29.37 3.20 -0.74
CA VAL A 365 -29.15 4.37 0.13
C VAL A 365 -30.42 4.77 0.85
N LEU A 366 -31.50 5.02 0.11
CA LEU A 366 -32.72 5.60 0.69
C LEU A 366 -33.52 4.59 1.51
N MET A 367 -33.76 3.40 0.96
CA MET A 367 -34.58 2.38 1.60
C MET A 367 -34.02 1.93 2.97
N PRO A 368 -32.72 1.62 3.13
CA PRO A 368 -32.19 1.27 4.44
C PRO A 368 -32.21 2.44 5.43
N TRP A 369 -32.05 3.68 4.96
CA TRP A 369 -32.05 4.86 5.82
C TRP A 369 -33.45 5.18 6.37
N PHE A 370 -34.51 5.06 5.55
CA PHE A 370 -35.88 5.30 6.00
C PHE A 370 -36.45 4.19 6.90
N PHE A 371 -35.99 2.95 6.72
CA PHE A 371 -36.52 1.78 7.44
C PHE A 371 -35.52 1.16 8.44
N ALA A 372 -34.44 1.88 8.80
CA ALA A 372 -33.50 1.42 9.83
C ALA A 372 -34.17 1.40 11.22
N PRO A 373 -34.10 0.28 11.97
CA PRO A 373 -34.58 0.26 13.35
C PRO A 373 -33.75 1.23 14.21
N GLY A 374 -34.43 1.99 15.08
CA GLY A 374 -33.79 3.02 15.92
C GLY A 374 -32.65 2.47 16.77
N GLU A 375 -31.49 3.14 16.73
CA GLU A 375 -30.24 2.73 17.38
C GLU A 375 -30.35 2.55 18.91
N GLU A 376 -31.37 3.15 19.55
CA GLU A 376 -31.58 3.10 21.00
C GLU A 376 -31.86 1.69 21.53
N THR A 377 -32.67 0.89 20.82
CA THR A 377 -33.00 -0.47 21.27
C THR A 377 -31.75 -1.36 21.25
N ASP A 378 -30.93 -1.23 20.20
CA ASP A 378 -29.75 -2.05 19.98
C ASP A 378 -28.60 -1.69 20.95
N LYS A 379 -28.41 -0.38 21.23
CA LYS A 379 -27.44 0.10 22.23
C LYS A 379 -27.83 -0.32 23.64
N LEU A 380 -29.12 -0.23 24.01
CA LEU A 380 -29.61 -0.64 25.33
C LEU A 380 -29.46 -2.14 25.54
N GLU A 381 -29.77 -2.95 24.53
CA GLU A 381 -29.64 -4.41 24.58
C GLU A 381 -28.17 -4.85 24.67
N LYS A 382 -27.27 -4.26 23.86
CA LYS A 382 -25.82 -4.49 23.96
C LYS A 382 -25.26 -4.09 25.33
N LYS A 383 -25.75 -3.00 25.93
CA LYS A 383 -25.33 -2.54 27.27
C LYS A 383 -25.83 -3.49 28.37
N ARG A 384 -27.08 -3.98 28.28
CA ARG A 384 -27.63 -5.02 29.17
C ARG A 384 -26.79 -6.31 29.09
N LEU A 385 -26.48 -6.79 27.89
CA LEU A 385 -25.67 -7.99 27.69
C LEU A 385 -24.24 -7.84 28.24
N LYS A 386 -23.60 -6.67 28.05
CA LYS A 386 -22.29 -6.37 28.65
C LYS A 386 -22.32 -6.37 30.18
N ASN A 387 -23.36 -5.81 30.80
CA ASN A 387 -23.50 -5.82 32.26
C ASN A 387 -23.77 -7.22 32.82
N GLN A 388 -24.59 -8.02 32.15
CA GLN A 388 -24.81 -9.43 32.50
C GLN A 388 -23.51 -10.25 32.46
N ARG A 389 -22.68 -10.05 31.41
CA ARG A 389 -21.36 -10.69 31.30
C ARG A 389 -20.38 -10.26 32.38
N LYS A 390 -20.47 -9.03 32.89
CA LYS A 390 -19.63 -8.55 34.01
C LYS A 390 -20.05 -9.19 35.34
N LEU A 391 -21.36 -9.32 35.59
CA LEU A 391 -21.90 -9.98 36.79
C LEU A 391 -21.51 -11.47 36.86
N LEU A 392 -21.53 -12.18 35.72
CA LEU A 392 -21.11 -13.58 35.63
C LEU A 392 -19.60 -13.80 35.83
N ARG A 393 -18.77 -12.76 35.81
CA ARG A 393 -17.33 -12.85 36.10
C ARG A 393 -16.97 -12.58 37.56
N LEU A 394 -17.93 -12.06 38.35
CA LEU A 394 -17.73 -11.74 39.77
C LEU A 394 -18.34 -12.80 40.71
N ARG A 395 -19.14 -13.72 40.16
CA ARG A 395 -19.54 -14.98 40.80
C ARG A 395 -18.61 -16.07 40.32
#